data_AF-A0A2X2SRH6-F1
#
_entry.id   AF-A0A2X2SRH6-F1
#
_cell.length_a   1.000
_cell.length_b   1.000
_cell.length_c   1.000
_cell.angle_alpha   90.00
_cell.angle_beta   90.00
_cell.angle_gamma   90.00
#
_symmetry.space_group_name_H-M   'P 1'
#
loop_
_entity.id
_entity.type
_entity.pdbx_description
1 polymer ?
#
loop_
_entity_poly.entity_id
_entity_poly.type
_entity_poly.pdbx_seq_one_letter_code
_entity_poly.pdbx_strand_id
1 'polypeptide(L)'
;MKTDWVVPAVTITDAPQYAWRGLMLDVSRHFFPKEYILKTLDRMAMLKLNTFHFHLVDNEGWRIEIKKYPKLTEIGAWRVDQEDKLWGERTPNSANAFANPATAPKKYGGFYTKKILKRL
;
A
#
# COMPACT_ATOMS: atom_id res chain seq x y z
N MET A 1 1.30 -35.96 -13.20
CA MET A 1 1.38 -36.79 -11.99
C MET A 1 0.18 -36.45 -11.11
N LYS A 2 -0.53 -37.46 -10.59
CA LYS A 2 -1.56 -37.27 -9.56
C LYS A 2 -0.83 -37.32 -8.22
N THR A 3 -1.01 -36.32 -7.37
CA THR A 3 -0.41 -36.27 -6.03
C THR A 3 -1.45 -36.75 -5.03
N ASP A 4 -1.11 -37.77 -4.24
CA ASP A 4 -1.96 -38.26 -3.15
C ASP A 4 -1.73 -37.40 -1.91
N TRP A 5 -2.70 -36.55 -1.58
CA TRP A 5 -2.66 -35.72 -0.39
C TRP A 5 -3.12 -36.53 0.83
N VAL A 6 -2.30 -36.56 1.88
CA VAL A 6 -2.61 -37.23 3.15
C VAL A 6 -2.62 -36.18 4.27
N VAL A 7 -3.67 -36.15 5.07
CA VAL A 7 -3.80 -35.28 6.26
C VAL A 7 -4.03 -36.18 7.48
N PRO A 8 -3.24 -36.06 8.56
CA PRO A 8 -3.40 -36.92 9.74
C PRO A 8 -4.69 -36.60 10.50
N ALA A 9 -5.31 -37.62 11.07
CA ALA A 9 -6.43 -37.45 12.00
C ALA A 9 -5.89 -36.95 13.35
N VAL A 10 -6.25 -35.72 13.73
CA VAL A 10 -5.84 -35.08 14.98
C VAL A 10 -7.00 -34.33 15.62
N THR A 11 -6.93 -34.11 16.93
CA THR A 11 -7.84 -33.23 17.67
C THR A 11 -7.12 -31.94 18.02
N ILE A 12 -7.69 -30.79 17.66
CA ILE A 12 -7.11 -29.47 17.88
C ILE A 12 -8.07 -28.62 18.71
N THR A 13 -7.58 -28.00 19.78
CA THR A 13 -8.25 -26.93 20.51
C THR A 13 -7.40 -25.68 20.36
N ASP A 14 -7.91 -24.66 19.68
CA ASP A 14 -7.16 -23.44 19.35
C ASP A 14 -8.03 -22.21 19.61
N ALA A 15 -7.43 -21.16 20.15
CA ALA A 15 -8.05 -19.87 20.43
C ALA A 15 -7.00 -18.76 20.44
N PRO A 16 -7.34 -17.53 19.99
CA PRO A 16 -6.39 -16.44 20.01
C PRO A 16 -6.11 -15.95 21.44
N GLN A 17 -4.84 -15.80 21.81
CA GLN A 17 -4.45 -15.16 23.07
C GLN A 17 -4.83 -13.67 23.10
N TYR A 18 -4.73 -12.99 21.97
CA TYR A 18 -5.05 -11.57 21.83
C TYR A 18 -6.11 -11.32 20.77
N ALA A 19 -7.07 -10.45 21.08
CA ALA A 19 -8.11 -10.05 20.14
C ALA A 19 -7.55 -9.24 18.96
N TRP A 20 -6.50 -8.43 19.19
CA TRP A 20 -5.86 -7.61 18.17
C TRP A 20 -4.56 -8.27 17.68
N ARG A 21 -4.53 -8.72 16.43
CA ARG A 21 -3.36 -9.35 15.79
C ARG A 21 -3.09 -8.60 14.49
N GLY A 22 -2.30 -7.54 14.64
CA GLY A 22 -2.18 -6.48 13.65
C GLY A 22 -0.97 -6.60 12.72
N LEU A 23 -1.13 -6.09 11.50
CA LEU A 23 -0.04 -5.74 10.59
C LEU A 23 -0.23 -4.29 10.12
N MET A 24 0.81 -3.48 10.21
CA MET A 24 0.84 -2.13 9.62
C MET A 24 1.56 -2.19 8.26
N LEU A 25 0.97 -1.55 7.25
CA LEU A 25 1.60 -1.38 5.95
C LEU A 25 1.63 0.10 5.57
N ASP A 26 2.84 0.62 5.38
CA ASP A 26 3.09 1.97 4.88
C ASP A 26 3.09 1.98 3.35
N VAL A 27 2.08 2.63 2.80
CA VAL A 27 1.93 2.90 1.36
C VAL A 27 2.20 4.35 1.01
N SER A 28 2.39 5.20 2.01
CA SER A 28 2.69 6.61 1.80
C SER A 28 4.11 6.80 1.31
N ARG A 29 5.09 6.15 1.95
CA ARG A 29 6.51 6.30 1.57
C ARG A 29 6.81 5.68 0.22
N HIS A 30 6.27 4.49 -0.05
CA HIS A 30 6.33 3.82 -1.35
C HIS A 30 4.95 3.27 -1.70
N PHE A 31 4.50 3.54 -2.93
CA PHE A 31 3.17 3.11 -3.34
C PHE A 31 3.18 1.63 -3.72
N PHE A 32 2.29 0.85 -3.11
CA PHE A 32 2.05 -0.54 -3.47
C PHE A 32 0.75 -0.69 -4.26
N PRO A 33 0.74 -1.40 -5.40
CA PRO A 33 -0.47 -1.62 -6.17
C PRO A 33 -1.46 -2.52 -5.41
N LYS A 34 -2.76 -2.46 -5.75
CA LYS A 34 -3.82 -3.18 -5.02
C LYS A 34 -3.57 -4.70 -4.93
N GLU A 35 -2.93 -5.27 -5.95
CA GLU A 35 -2.62 -6.70 -6.03
C GLU A 35 -1.64 -7.12 -4.94
N TYR A 36 -0.71 -6.24 -4.57
CA TYR A 36 0.20 -6.48 -3.45
C TYR A 36 -0.54 -6.45 -2.12
N ILE A 37 -1.48 -5.52 -1.96
CA ILE A 37 -2.31 -5.41 -0.74
C ILE A 37 -3.14 -6.69 -0.56
N LEU A 38 -3.83 -7.15 -1.61
CA LEU A 38 -4.63 -8.38 -1.57
C LEU A 38 -3.78 -9.60 -1.18
N LYS A 39 -2.61 -9.79 -1.80
CA LYS A 39 -1.68 -10.87 -1.43
C LYS A 39 -1.19 -10.77 0.00
N THR A 40 -1.09 -9.56 0.55
CA THR A 40 -0.73 -9.34 1.95
C THR A 40 -1.87 -9.75 2.88
N LEU A 41 -3.11 -9.40 2.53
CA LEU A 41 -4.31 -9.82 3.27
C LEU A 41 -4.48 -11.35 3.24
N ASP A 42 -4.22 -12.02 2.11
CA ASP A 42 -4.24 -13.49 2.02
C ASP A 42 -3.26 -14.14 3.01
N ARG A 43 -2.04 -13.58 3.13
CA ARG A 43 -1.03 -14.05 4.09
C ARG A 43 -1.44 -13.77 5.53
N MET A 44 -2.02 -12.60 5.79
CA MET A 44 -2.57 -12.26 7.11
C MET A 44 -3.63 -13.28 7.53
N ALA A 45 -4.56 -13.61 6.63
CA ALA A 45 -5.61 -14.60 6.87
C ALA A 45 -5.01 -16.00 7.12
N MET A 46 -4.04 -16.42 6.31
CA MET A 46 -3.32 -17.69 6.50
C MET A 46 -2.66 -17.78 7.89
N LEU A 47 -2.16 -16.66 8.41
CA LEU A 47 -1.50 -16.56 9.72
C LEU A 47 -2.46 -16.17 10.86
N LYS A 48 -3.77 -16.17 10.62
CA LYS A 48 -4.82 -15.76 11.58
C LYS A 48 -4.68 -14.31 12.11
N LEU A 49 -3.96 -13.42 11.43
CA LEU A 49 -3.98 -11.98 11.71
C LEU A 49 -5.32 -11.39 11.31
N ASN A 50 -5.84 -10.43 12.08
CA ASN A 50 -7.21 -9.93 11.92
C ASN A 50 -7.33 -8.41 11.91
N THR A 51 -6.22 -7.68 11.96
CA THR A 51 -6.25 -6.21 11.92
C THR A 51 -5.22 -5.68 10.94
N PHE A 52 -5.68 -4.95 9.93
CA PHE A 52 -4.81 -4.31 8.96
C PHE A 52 -4.76 -2.81 9.23
N HIS A 53 -3.64 -2.33 9.75
CA HIS A 53 -3.40 -0.91 9.93
C HIS A 53 -2.84 -0.34 8.62
N PHE A 54 -3.70 0.35 7.88
CA PHE A 54 -3.35 0.89 6.58
C PHE A 54 -2.84 2.34 6.70
N HIS A 55 -1.52 2.53 6.64
CA HIS A 55 -0.90 3.87 6.76
C HIS A 55 -0.90 4.58 5.39
N LEU A 56 -1.96 5.37 5.17
CA LEU A 56 -2.32 5.91 3.85
C LEU A 56 -1.70 7.26 3.50
N VAL A 57 -1.21 8.02 4.50
CA VAL A 57 -0.80 9.41 4.32
C VAL A 57 0.42 9.71 5.18
N ASP A 58 1.36 10.43 4.58
CA ASP A 58 2.56 10.95 5.22
C ASP A 58 3.14 12.08 4.35
N ASN A 59 4.30 12.61 4.71
CA ASN A 59 4.92 13.75 4.03
C ASN A 59 5.18 13.49 2.53
N GLU A 60 5.51 12.26 2.16
CA GLU A 60 5.96 11.90 0.82
C GLU A 60 4.83 11.37 -0.09
N GLY A 61 3.61 11.28 0.44
CA GLY A 61 2.52 10.63 -0.27
C GLY A 61 1.14 10.73 0.37
N TRP A 62 0.17 11.12 -0.45
CA TRP A 62 -1.25 11.03 -0.15
C TRP A 62 -1.91 9.93 -1.00
N ARG A 63 -2.34 8.82 -0.38
CA ARG A 63 -2.75 7.61 -1.12
C ARG A 63 -4.25 7.37 -1.21
N ILE A 64 -5.09 8.26 -0.69
CA ILE A 64 -6.54 8.06 -0.64
C ILE A 64 -7.31 9.12 -1.42
N GLU A 65 -8.21 8.71 -2.31
CA GLU A 65 -9.08 9.65 -3.03
C GLU A 65 -10.08 10.34 -2.08
N ILE A 66 -9.99 11.68 -2.01
CA ILE A 66 -11.00 12.52 -1.36
C ILE A 66 -11.65 13.43 -2.41
N LYS A 67 -12.87 13.07 -2.84
CA LYS A 67 -13.58 13.77 -3.93
C LYS A 67 -13.72 15.28 -3.72
N LYS A 68 -13.87 15.73 -2.47
CA LYS A 68 -13.97 17.16 -2.14
C LYS A 68 -12.64 17.91 -2.35
N TYR A 69 -11.50 17.21 -2.29
CA TYR A 69 -10.16 17.77 -2.34
C TYR A 69 -9.29 17.03 -3.38
N PRO A 70 -9.58 17.17 -4.68
CA PRO A 70 -8.92 16.41 -5.75
C PRO A 70 -7.41 16.64 -5.83
N LYS A 71 -6.94 17.84 -5.47
CA LYS A 71 -5.51 18.18 -5.43
C LYS A 71 -4.67 17.27 -4.53
N LEU A 72 -5.28 16.65 -3.49
CA LEU A 72 -4.59 15.71 -2.62
C LEU A 72 -4.03 14.51 -3.40
N THR A 73 -4.77 14.02 -4.40
CA THR A 73 -4.34 12.90 -5.24
C THR A 73 -3.79 13.32 -6.60
N GLU A 74 -4.20 14.46 -7.15
CA GLU A 74 -3.62 14.98 -8.40
C GLU A 74 -2.16 15.43 -8.22
N ILE A 75 -1.83 15.96 -7.04
CA ILE A 75 -0.49 16.47 -6.71
C ILE A 75 0.16 15.57 -5.65
N GLY A 76 -0.46 15.45 -4.47
CA GLY A 76 0.14 14.78 -3.30
C GLY A 76 0.35 13.27 -3.44
N ALA A 77 -0.24 12.61 -4.46
CA ALA A 77 0.02 11.20 -4.72
C ALA A 77 1.31 10.95 -5.54
N TRP A 78 2.01 12.00 -5.97
CA TRP A 78 3.12 11.88 -6.92
C TRP A 78 4.35 12.64 -6.47
N ARG A 79 5.52 12.06 -6.73
CA ARG A 79 6.81 12.72 -6.58
C ARG A 79 7.70 12.49 -7.79
N VAL A 80 8.75 13.28 -7.90
CA VAL A 80 9.78 13.05 -8.92
C VAL A 80 10.43 11.71 -8.62
N ASP A 81 10.55 10.85 -9.63
CA ASP A 81 11.22 9.56 -9.51
C ASP A 81 12.70 9.80 -9.19
N GLN A 82 13.11 9.38 -8.00
CA GLN A 82 14.48 9.42 -7.48
C GLN A 82 14.77 8.10 -6.74
N GLU A 83 14.17 6.99 -7.19
CA GLU A 83 14.33 5.69 -6.54
C GLU A 83 15.73 5.08 -6.76
N ASP A 84 16.53 5.66 -7.65
CA ASP A 84 17.96 5.39 -7.83
C ASP A 84 18.85 6.02 -6.74
N LYS A 85 18.32 6.95 -5.94
CA LYS A 85 19.05 7.65 -4.88
C LYS A 85 18.73 7.13 -3.49
N LEU A 86 19.71 7.25 -2.59
CA LEU A 86 19.49 7.05 -1.16
C LEU A 86 18.51 8.08 -0.61
N TRP A 87 17.77 7.73 0.45
CA TRP A 87 16.71 8.59 0.98
C TRP A 87 17.19 10.00 1.36
N GLY A 88 18.34 10.11 2.02
CA GLY A 88 18.93 11.40 2.43
C GLY A 88 19.45 12.27 1.28
N GLU A 89 19.57 11.70 0.08
CA GLU A 89 20.05 12.40 -1.13
C GLU A 89 18.90 12.88 -2.03
N ARG A 90 17.66 12.54 -1.67
CA ARG A 90 16.47 12.94 -2.42
C ARG A 90 16.20 14.42 -2.20
N THR A 91 16.02 15.15 -3.30
CA THR A 91 15.64 16.56 -3.24
C THR A 91 14.13 16.71 -3.21
N PRO A 92 13.58 17.72 -2.50
CA PRO A 92 12.15 18.04 -2.55
C PRO A 92 11.69 18.31 -3.98
N ASN A 93 10.41 18.02 -4.25
CA ASN A 93 9.81 18.40 -5.52
C ASN A 93 9.71 19.92 -5.61
N SER A 94 10.06 20.50 -6.76
CA SER A 94 9.64 21.88 -7.04
C SER A 94 8.11 21.94 -7.16
N ALA A 95 7.50 23.05 -6.74
CA ALA A 95 6.04 23.20 -6.74
C ALA A 95 5.42 22.96 -8.14
N ASN A 96 6.19 23.24 -9.19
CA ASN A 96 5.77 23.14 -10.59
C ASN A 96 6.47 22.00 -11.35
N ALA A 97 7.03 21.00 -10.64
CA ALA A 97 7.81 19.92 -11.25
C ALA A 97 7.08 19.21 -12.41
N PHE A 98 5.75 19.16 -12.37
CA PHE A 98 4.92 18.48 -13.37
C PHE A 98 4.06 19.41 -14.23
N ALA A 99 4.30 20.73 -14.20
CA ALA A 99 3.45 21.71 -14.87
C ALA A 99 3.56 21.65 -16.40
N ASN A 100 4.75 21.36 -16.95
CA ASN A 100 4.97 21.21 -18.40
C ASN A 100 5.17 19.73 -18.76
N PRO A 101 4.20 19.09 -19.43
CA PRO A 101 4.32 17.68 -19.83
C PRO A 101 5.52 17.38 -20.75
N ALA A 102 6.00 18.35 -21.54
CA ALA A 102 7.12 18.16 -22.46
C ALA A 102 8.49 18.05 -21.76
N THR A 103 8.60 18.60 -20.54
CA THR A 103 9.85 18.61 -19.76
C THR A 103 9.69 18.00 -18.38
N ALA A 104 8.50 17.49 -18.04
CA ALA A 104 8.22 16.92 -16.74
C ALA A 104 9.10 15.67 -16.50
N PRO A 105 9.75 15.56 -15.34
CA PRO A 105 10.47 14.36 -14.98
C PRO A 105 9.49 13.21 -14.75
N LYS A 106 10.01 11.98 -14.74
CA LYS A 106 9.22 10.78 -14.48
C LYS A 106 8.53 10.88 -13.11
N LYS A 107 7.25 10.50 -13.07
CA LYS A 107 6.45 10.43 -11.84
C LYS A 107 6.65 9.09 -11.16
N TYR A 108 6.78 9.13 -9.84
CA TYR A 108 6.70 7.98 -8.95
C TYR A 108 5.53 8.18 -7.98
N GLY A 109 4.69 7.16 -7.83
CA GLY A 109 3.60 7.17 -6.86
C GLY A 109 2.32 6.52 -7.36
N GLY A 110 1.20 6.95 -6.77
CA GLY A 110 -0.11 6.37 -6.99
C GLY A 110 -1.04 6.61 -5.80
N PHE A 111 -2.32 6.31 -5.99
CA PHE A 111 -3.34 6.39 -4.95
C PHE A 111 -4.46 5.38 -5.20
N TYR A 112 -5.21 5.07 -4.15
CA TYR A 112 -6.39 4.22 -4.20
C TYR A 112 -7.64 5.06 -4.37
N THR A 113 -8.42 4.72 -5.39
CA THR A 113 -9.76 5.31 -5.56
C THR A 113 -10.69 4.79 -4.47
N LYS A 114 -11.76 5.54 -4.21
CA LYS A 114 -12.82 5.12 -3.28
C LYS A 114 -13.43 3.78 -3.67
N LYS A 115 -13.45 3.45 -4.97
CA LYS A 115 -13.93 2.15 -5.48
C LYS A 115 -12.98 1.01 -5.12
N ILE A 116 -11.66 1.23 -5.18
CA ILE A 116 -10.67 0.22 -4.78
C ILE A 116 -10.73 -0.01 -3.27
N LEU A 117 -10.72 1.07 -2.47
CA LEU A 117 -10.72 0.96 -1.00
C LEU A 117 -11.96 0.27 -0.44
N LYS A 118 -13.12 0.40 -1.10
CA LYS A 118 -14.35 -0.33 -0.72
C LYS A 118 -14.31 -1.83 -1.01
N ARG A 119 -13.38 -2.28 -1.84
CA ARG A 119 -13.23 -3.68 -2.27
C ARG A 119 -12.06 -4.39 -1.58
N LEU A 120 -11.18 -3.63 -0.94
CA LEU A 120 -10.16 -4.13 -0.02
C LEU A 120 -10.83 -4.43 1.33
#